data_AF-D5PAM2-F1
#
_entry.id   AF-D5PAM2-F1
#
_cell.length_a   1.000
_cell.length_b   1.000
_cell.length_c   1.000
_cell.angle_alpha   90.00
_cell.angle_beta   90.00
_cell.angle_gamma   90.00
#
_symmetry.space_group_name_H-M   'P 1'
#
loop_
_entity.id
_entity.type
_entity.pdbx_description
1 polymer ?
#
loop_
_entity_poly.entity_id
_entity_poly.type
_entity_poly.pdbx_seq_one_letter_code
_entity_poly.pdbx_strand_id
1 'polypeptide(L)'
;MKITGLEVVPFETFVDRISFGQLMTDHRVVQTVTKVRTDEGVEGYYFGGHFHGDQDGLLPRDRAIITEFLSPLLAGQDPFDRAEIWRQL
;
A
#
# COMPACT_ATOMS: atom_id res chain seq x y z
N MET A 1 6.22 -9.40 -18.38
CA MET A 1 6.06 -8.25 -17.47
C MET A 1 6.81 -8.49 -16.18
N LYS A 2 7.69 -7.57 -15.79
CA LYS A 2 8.49 -7.64 -14.56
C LYS A 2 8.22 -6.44 -13.67
N ILE A 3 8.13 -6.67 -12.37
CA ILE A 3 8.07 -5.59 -11.37
C ILE A 3 9.41 -4.84 -11.40
N THR A 4 9.35 -3.52 -11.50
CA THR A 4 10.54 -2.64 -11.47
C THR A 4 10.70 -1.93 -10.13
N GLY A 5 9.64 -1.87 -9.33
CA GLY A 5 9.70 -1.38 -7.96
C GLY A 5 8.31 -1.09 -7.38
N LEU A 6 8.32 -0.80 -6.08
CA LEU A 6 7.17 -0.36 -5.32
C LEU A 6 7.40 1.06 -4.79
N GLU A 7 6.33 1.85 -4.76
CA GLU A 7 6.29 3.17 -4.13
C GLU A 7 5.10 3.23 -3.18
N VAL A 8 5.25 3.96 -2.07
CA VAL A 8 4.14 4.26 -1.17
C VAL A 8 4.04 5.76 -0.99
N VAL A 9 2.93 6.34 -1.46
CA VAL A 9 2.68 7.78 -1.39
C VAL A 9 1.66 8.07 -0.28
N PRO A 10 2.06 8.72 0.83
CA PRO A 10 1.13 9.15 1.86
C PRO A 10 0.49 10.50 1.54
N PHE A 11 -0.74 10.70 1.97
CA PHE A 11 -1.43 11.99 1.91
C PHE A 11 -2.41 12.14 3.08
N GLU A 12 -2.63 13.38 3.51
CA GLU A 12 -3.65 13.70 4.52
C GLU A 12 -5.03 13.82 3.86
N THR A 13 -6.05 13.27 4.52
CA THR A 13 -7.45 13.43 4.12
C THR A 13 -8.36 13.38 5.36
N PHE A 14 -9.65 13.54 5.15
CA PHE A 14 -10.69 13.46 6.17
C PHE A 14 -11.63 12.30 5.86
N VAL A 15 -12.04 11.57 6.89
CA VAL A 15 -13.02 10.49 6.79
C VAL A 15 -14.05 10.60 7.90
N ASP A 16 -15.25 10.14 7.62
CA ASP A 16 -16.25 9.87 8.65
C ASP A 16 -16.00 8.47 9.23
N ARG A 17 -16.02 8.36 10.57
CA ARG A 17 -15.83 7.07 11.27
C ARG A 17 -16.78 6.90 12.43
N ILE A 18 -17.13 5.64 12.71
CA ILE A 18 -17.86 5.29 13.92
C ILE A 18 -16.84 4.85 14.98
N SER A 19 -16.84 5.55 16.11
CA SER A 19 -16.01 5.21 17.28
C SER A 19 -16.91 5.12 18.51
N PHE A 20 -16.85 4.00 19.23
CA PHE A 20 -17.70 3.75 20.41
C PHE A 20 -19.20 4.07 20.21
N GLY A 21 -19.73 3.74 19.02
CA GLY A 21 -21.14 3.97 18.67
C GLY A 21 -21.49 5.41 18.30
N GLN A 22 -20.52 6.32 18.22
CA GLN A 22 -20.72 7.71 17.81
C GLN A 22 -20.08 7.98 16.45
N LEU A 23 -20.80 8.74 15.61
CA LEU A 23 -20.26 9.25 14.36
C LEU A 23 -19.28 10.40 14.66
N MET A 24 -18.04 10.23 14.23
CA MET A 24 -17.04 11.28 14.17
C MET A 24 -16.87 11.72 12.72
N THR A 25 -17.30 12.93 12.41
CA THR A 25 -17.08 13.54 11.09
C THR A 25 -15.73 14.24 11.02
N ASP A 26 -15.25 14.48 9.81
CA ASP A 26 -14.02 15.23 9.55
C ASP A 26 -12.80 14.71 10.34
N HIS A 27 -12.74 13.39 10.55
CA HIS A 27 -11.61 12.80 11.24
C HIS A 27 -10.40 12.79 10.31
N ARG A 28 -9.37 13.56 10.67
CA ARG A 28 -8.15 13.62 9.89
C ARG A 28 -7.36 12.32 9.98
N VAL A 29 -7.02 11.78 8.82
CA VAL A 29 -6.22 10.55 8.67
C VAL A 29 -5.06 10.77 7.71
N VAL A 30 -4.07 9.90 7.80
CA VAL A 30 -3.10 9.71 6.73
C VAL A 30 -3.50 8.46 5.97
N GLN A 31 -3.79 8.60 4.68
CA GLN A 31 -4.00 7.48 3.78
C GLN A 31 -2.73 7.25 2.93
N THR A 32 -2.59 6.06 2.36
CA THR A 32 -1.47 5.73 1.47
C THR A 32 -1.97 5.13 0.17
N VAL A 33 -1.27 5.45 -0.93
CA VAL A 33 -1.37 4.71 -2.20
C VAL A 33 -0.09 3.92 -2.39
N THR A 34 -0.20 2.60 -2.43
CA THR A 34 0.89 1.74 -2.87
C THR A 34 0.80 1.58 -4.39
N LYS A 35 1.90 1.86 -5.07
CA LYS A 35 2.04 1.76 -6.52
C LYS A 35 3.05 0.67 -6.87
N VAL A 36 2.63 -0.29 -7.69
CA VAL A 36 3.49 -1.30 -8.32
C VAL A 36 3.83 -0.82 -9.73
N ARG A 37 5.11 -0.75 -10.08
CA ARG A 37 5.58 -0.38 -11.43
C ARG A 37 6.11 -1.60 -12.16
N THR A 38 5.93 -1.64 -13.47
CA THR A 38 6.45 -2.71 -14.32
C THR A 38 7.30 -2.18 -15.47
N ASP A 39 8.08 -3.06 -16.09
CA ASP A 39 8.92 -2.78 -17.26
C ASP A 39 8.11 -2.52 -18.55
N GLU A 40 6.87 -3.00 -18.62
CA GLU A 40 5.95 -2.77 -19.73
C GLU A 40 5.09 -1.50 -19.56
N GLY A 41 5.33 -0.72 -18.50
CA GLY A 41 4.59 0.52 -18.21
C GLY A 41 3.20 0.30 -17.60
N VAL A 42 2.82 -0.94 -17.29
CA VAL A 42 1.61 -1.27 -16.53
C VAL A 42 1.83 -0.94 -15.06
N GLU A 43 0.83 -0.34 -14.43
CA GLU A 43 0.89 0.11 -13.03
C GLU A 43 -0.28 -0.46 -12.23
N GLY A 44 0.01 -0.95 -11.02
CA GLY A 44 -0.98 -1.43 -10.06
C GLY A 44 -1.10 -0.47 -8.89
N TYR A 45 -2.30 -0.23 -8.40
CA TYR A 45 -2.57 0.72 -7.32
C TYR A 45 -3.42 0.09 -6.22
N TYR A 46 -3.09 0.39 -4.97
CA TYR A 46 -3.85 -0.04 -3.80
C TYR A 46 -3.89 1.07 -2.74
N PHE A 47 -5.07 1.34 -2.19
CA PHE A 47 -5.26 2.32 -1.10
C PHE A 47 -5.22 1.64 0.26
N GLY A 48 -4.69 2.34 1.25
CA GLY A 48 -4.73 1.93 2.65
C GLY A 48 -3.54 1.06 3.04
N GLY A 49 -3.77 0.10 3.93
CA GLY A 49 -2.76 -0.87 4.38
C GLY A 49 -2.49 -0.86 5.89
N HIS A 50 -3.19 -0.04 6.68
CA HIS A 50 -3.16 -0.13 8.13
C HIS A 50 -4.55 -0.40 8.71
N PHE A 51 -4.66 -1.36 9.64
CA PHE A 51 -5.92 -1.94 10.11
C PHE A 51 -6.81 -2.54 9.00
N HIS A 52 -7.92 -3.18 9.38
CA HIS A 52 -8.84 -3.88 8.47
C HIS A 52 -9.64 -2.93 7.53
N GLY A 53 -9.22 -1.68 7.35
CA GLY A 53 -9.95 -0.68 6.56
C GLY A 53 -9.04 0.05 5.58
N ASP A 54 -9.53 0.25 4.36
CA ASP A 54 -8.82 1.02 3.32
C ASP A 54 -8.77 2.54 3.60
N GLN A 55 -9.41 2.98 4.71
CA GLN A 55 -9.48 4.38 5.12
C GLN A 55 -8.18 4.87 5.78
N ASP A 56 -7.44 3.99 6.48
CA ASP A 56 -6.18 4.33 7.12
C ASP A 56 -5.01 3.81 6.28
N GLY A 57 -4.02 4.67 6.07
CA GLY A 57 -2.79 4.34 5.36
C GLY A 57 -1.78 3.65 6.26
N LEU A 58 -0.83 2.96 5.64
CA LEU A 58 0.32 2.31 6.30
C LEU A 58 1.01 3.25 7.28
N LEU A 59 1.51 2.72 8.41
CA LEU A 59 2.35 3.51 9.32
C LEU A 59 3.71 3.83 8.67
N PRO A 60 4.43 4.88 9.12
CA PRO A 60 5.74 5.23 8.56
C PRO A 60 6.72 4.05 8.49
N ARG A 61 6.73 3.18 9.50
CA ARG A 61 7.57 1.97 9.52
C ARG A 61 7.17 0.96 8.46
N ASP A 62 5.86 0.73 8.28
CA ASP A 62 5.36 -0.22 7.30
C ASP A 62 5.63 0.26 5.87
N ARG A 63 5.53 1.58 5.64
CA ARG A 63 5.95 2.21 4.37
C ARG A 63 7.42 1.91 4.07
N ALA A 64 8.29 2.10 5.06
CA ALA A 64 9.73 1.84 4.92
C ALA A 64 10.00 0.35 4.60
N ILE A 65 9.31 -0.59 5.25
CA ILE A 65 9.42 -2.01 4.93
C ILE A 65 9.07 -2.27 3.46
N ILE A 66 8.00 -1.67 2.93
CA ILE A 66 7.62 -1.84 1.53
C ILE A 66 8.71 -1.28 0.60
N THR A 67 9.15 -0.04 0.83
CA THR A 67 10.05 0.64 -0.11
C THR A 67 11.50 0.17 -0.02
N GLU A 68 11.99 -0.15 1.18
CA GLU A 68 13.40 -0.46 1.42
C GLU A 68 13.70 -1.95 1.37
N PHE A 69 12.72 -2.80 1.70
CA PHE A 69 12.91 -4.25 1.77
C PHE A 69 12.12 -5.02 0.71
N LEU A 70 10.81 -4.78 0.60
CA LEU A 70 9.97 -5.53 -0.34
C LEU A 70 10.19 -5.12 -1.79
N SER A 71 10.39 -3.82 -2.07
CA SER A 71 10.61 -3.35 -3.43
C SER A 71 11.84 -4.00 -4.09
N PRO A 72 13.03 -4.04 -3.45
CA PRO A 72 14.17 -4.79 -3.99
C PRO A 72 13.93 -6.30 -4.10
N LEU A 73 13.25 -6.91 -3.11
CA LEU A 73 12.96 -8.35 -3.11
C LEU A 73 12.10 -8.76 -4.31
N LEU A 74 11.09 -7.94 -4.64
CA LEU A 74 10.10 -8.23 -5.69
C LEU A 74 10.54 -7.75 -7.07
N ALA A 75 11.59 -6.93 -7.19
CA ALA A 75 12.10 -6.47 -8.47
C ALA A 75 12.54 -7.64 -9.37
N GLY A 76 12.15 -7.60 -10.65
CA GLY A 76 12.45 -8.65 -11.63
C GLY A 76 11.49 -9.85 -11.61
N GLN A 77 10.55 -9.91 -10.66
CA GLN A 77 9.53 -10.96 -10.61
C GLN A 77 8.36 -10.65 -11.54
N ASP A 78 7.70 -11.68 -12.07
CA ASP A 78 6.48 -11.51 -12.84
C ASP A 78 5.30 -11.30 -11.87
N PRO A 79 4.54 -10.20 -11.94
CA PRO A 79 3.43 -9.94 -11.02
C PRO A 79 2.28 -10.96 -11.16
N PHE A 80 2.22 -11.74 -12.24
CA PHE A 80 1.26 -12.84 -12.39
C PHE A 80 1.67 -14.10 -11.61
N ASP A 81 2.94 -14.25 -11.22
CA ASP A 81 3.45 -15.36 -10.41
C ASP A 81 3.12 -15.18 -8.92
N ARG A 82 1.85 -14.89 -8.62
CA ARG A 82 1.38 -14.56 -7.26
C ARG A 82 1.77 -15.61 -6.22
N ALA A 83 1.71 -16.89 -6.57
CA ALA A 83 2.05 -17.97 -5.64
C ALA A 83 3.53 -17.92 -5.21
N GLU A 84 4.44 -17.55 -6.13
CA GLU A 84 5.85 -17.39 -5.84
C GLU A 84 6.11 -16.14 -4.99
N ILE A 85 5.46 -15.02 -5.35
CA ILE A 85 5.52 -13.78 -4.57
C ILE A 85 5.10 -14.04 -3.13
N TRP A 86 3.96 -14.70 -2.91
CA TRP A 86 3.47 -15.02 -1.56
C TRP A 86 4.37 -15.98 -0.78
N ARG A 87 5.15 -16.82 -1.45
CA ARG A 87 6.08 -17.74 -0.78
C ARG A 87 7.29 -17.02 -0.17
N GLN A 88 7.62 -15.84 -0.69
CA GLN A 88 8.78 -15.05 -0.26
C GLN A 88 8.46 -13.99 0.80
N LEU A 89 7.17 -13.73 1.03
CA LEU A 89 6.64 -12.75 2.00
C LEU A 89 6.21 -13.46 3.29
#